data_AF-A2G6C8-F1
#
_entry.id   AF-A2G6C8-F1
#
_cell.length_a   1.000
_cell.length_b   1.000
_cell.length_c   1.000
_cell.angle_alpha   90.00
_cell.angle_beta   90.00
_cell.angle_gamma   90.00
#
_symmetry.space_group_name_H-M   'P 1'
#
loop_
_entity.id
_entity.type
_entity.pdbx_description
1 polymer ?
#
loop_
_entity_poly.entity_id
_entity_poly.type
_entity_poly.pdbx_seq_one_letter_code
_entity_poly.pdbx_strand_id
1 'polypeptide(L)'
;MYDKDTSPPAKGVKRRRLFSPKDDNKLKELLSDSKFIGWKNVALSMPGFTPKQLRDRWHNYLSPKNSFEPWTDEEDKIIVEKVLEFGTKWSYISSFLKGRPDNSIKNRWNSVLKNDYMEHPQKYSRIIAPGQIAQPEVSSDFAMNGSISPGHQVTQSVKLDERFIEHFFDTIPKN
;
A
#
# COMPACT_ATOMS: atom_id res chain seq x y z
N MET A 1 -40.59 15.10 -10.14
CA MET A 1 -39.68 15.12 -8.97
C MET A 1 -38.28 14.95 -9.53
N TYR A 2 -37.47 16.02 -9.58
CA TYR A 2 -36.10 15.99 -10.12
C TYR A 2 -35.13 16.23 -8.97
N ASP A 3 -34.19 15.30 -8.79
CA ASP A 3 -33.16 15.35 -7.77
C ASP A 3 -32.23 16.55 -7.98
N LYS A 4 -32.26 17.47 -7.02
CA LYS A 4 -31.30 18.55 -6.84
C LYS A 4 -30.10 17.95 -6.11
N ASP A 5 -29.06 17.50 -6.84
CA ASP A 5 -27.68 17.39 -6.31
C ASP A 5 -26.65 16.93 -7.36
N THR A 6 -26.74 17.44 -8.60
CA THR A 6 -25.60 17.35 -9.52
C THR A 6 -25.24 18.74 -10.01
N SER A 7 -24.54 19.48 -9.14
CA SER A 7 -23.93 20.75 -9.50
C SER A 7 -22.99 20.52 -10.69
N PRO A 8 -23.16 21.23 -11.82
CA PRO A 8 -22.30 21.03 -12.99
C PRO A 8 -20.84 21.35 -12.61
N PRO A 9 -19.86 20.55 -13.08
CA PRO A 9 -18.47 20.77 -12.75
C PRO A 9 -18.05 22.19 -13.16
N ALA A 10 -17.34 22.88 -12.26
CA ALA A 10 -16.88 24.25 -12.47
C ALA A 10 -16.22 24.40 -13.85
N LYS A 11 -16.61 25.46 -14.58
CA LYS A 11 -16.11 25.77 -15.92
C LYS A 11 -14.58 25.84 -15.88
N GLY A 12 -13.90 24.90 -16.55
CA GLY A 12 -12.45 24.94 -16.77
C GLY A 12 -11.64 23.76 -16.20
N VAL A 13 -12.22 22.86 -15.41
CA VAL A 13 -11.50 21.66 -14.99
C VAL A 13 -11.48 20.65 -16.15
N LYS A 14 -10.37 20.59 -16.89
CA LYS A 14 -10.15 19.55 -17.90
C LYS A 14 -10.27 18.18 -17.24
N ARG A 15 -11.31 17.41 -17.58
CA ARG A 15 -11.53 16.05 -17.07
C ARG A 15 -10.30 15.19 -17.39
N ARG A 16 -9.78 14.47 -16.40
CA ARG A 16 -8.69 13.50 -16.60
C ARG A 16 -9.15 12.44 -17.60
N ARG A 17 -8.46 12.33 -18.73
CA ARG A 17 -8.73 11.29 -19.73
C ARG A 17 -8.31 9.93 -19.18
N LEU A 18 -9.20 8.95 -19.27
CA LEU A 18 -8.94 7.56 -18.89
C LEU A 18 -8.26 6.81 -20.04
N PHE A 19 -7.41 5.84 -19.69
CA PHE A 19 -6.84 4.90 -20.65
C PHE A 19 -7.94 3.94 -21.13
N SER A 20 -8.13 3.87 -22.44
CA SER A 20 -8.97 2.86 -23.07
C SER A 20 -8.14 1.64 -23.50
N PRO A 21 -8.77 0.50 -23.79
CA PRO A 21 -8.06 -0.65 -24.36
C PRO A 21 -7.32 -0.32 -25.66
N LYS A 22 -7.85 0.61 -26.47
CA LYS A 22 -7.16 1.09 -27.68
C LYS A 22 -5.88 1.84 -27.35
N ASP A 23 -5.89 2.67 -26.31
CA ASP A 23 -4.70 3.38 -25.84
C ASP A 23 -3.65 2.38 -25.30
N ASP A 24 -4.08 1.39 -24.51
CA ASP A 24 -3.19 0.36 -23.97
C ASP A 24 -2.53 -0.47 -25.08
N ASN A 25 -3.29 -0.86 -26.11
CA ASN A 25 -2.75 -1.57 -27.26
C ASN A 25 -1.74 -0.71 -28.04
N LYS A 26 -2.04 0.58 -28.22
CA LYS A 26 -1.10 1.49 -28.88
C LYS A 26 0.18 1.66 -28.07
N LEU A 27 0.06 1.76 -26.75
CA LEU A 27 1.20 1.87 -25.85
C LEU A 27 2.06 0.59 -25.89
N LYS A 28 1.45 -0.59 -25.89
CA LYS A 28 2.18 -1.88 -26.07
C LYS A 28 2.93 -1.94 -27.39
N GLU A 29 2.31 -1.50 -28.49
CA GLU A 29 2.94 -1.47 -29.81
C GLU A 29 4.19 -0.56 -29.83
N LEU A 30 4.06 0.65 -29.28
CA LEU A 30 5.14 1.64 -29.23
C LEU A 30 6.30 1.24 -28.30
N LEU A 31 6.05 0.37 -27.32
CA LEU A 31 7.03 -0.11 -26.36
C LEU A 31 7.64 -1.46 -26.71
N SER A 32 7.27 -2.05 -27.85
CA SER A 32 7.99 -3.21 -28.38
C SER A 32 9.46 -2.87 -28.63
N ASP A 33 10.37 -3.80 -28.33
CA ASP A 33 11.82 -3.53 -28.20
C ASP A 33 12.47 -2.84 -29.41
N SER A 34 11.93 -3.04 -30.61
CA SER A 34 12.41 -2.42 -31.85
C SER A 34 11.98 -0.94 -32.03
N LYS A 35 11.00 -0.47 -31.25
CA LYS A 35 10.33 0.83 -31.43
C LYS A 35 10.44 1.76 -30.23
N PHE A 36 11.03 1.33 -29.11
CA PHE A 36 11.10 2.19 -27.93
C PHE A 36 12.11 3.33 -28.12
N ILE A 37 11.56 4.51 -28.38
CA ILE A 37 12.31 5.76 -28.62
C ILE A 37 12.25 6.72 -27.42
N GLY A 38 11.83 6.24 -26.25
CA GLY A 38 11.70 7.03 -25.01
C GLY A 38 10.32 7.66 -24.78
N TRP A 39 9.97 7.85 -23.50
CA TRP A 39 8.63 8.28 -23.07
C TRP A 39 8.16 9.62 -23.65
N LYS A 40 9.07 10.57 -23.91
CA LYS A 40 8.74 11.86 -24.54
C LYS A 40 8.19 11.66 -25.96
N ASN A 41 8.83 10.80 -26.74
CA ASN A 41 8.44 10.51 -28.12
C ASN A 41 7.18 9.63 -28.18
N VAL A 42 7.03 8.70 -27.23
CA VAL A 42 5.77 7.94 -27.08
C VAL A 42 4.60 8.89 -26.81
N ALA A 43 4.78 9.91 -25.97
CA ALA A 43 3.74 10.92 -25.71
C ALA A 43 3.37 11.75 -26.95
N LEU A 44 4.33 12.06 -27.83
CA LEU A 44 4.03 12.71 -29.12
C LEU A 44 3.14 11.84 -30.01
N SER A 45 3.29 10.52 -29.93
CA SER A 45 2.48 9.54 -30.68
C SER A 45 1.12 9.23 -30.03
N MET A 46 0.89 9.68 -28.79
CA MET A 46 -0.33 9.45 -28.02
C MET A 46 -0.83 10.76 -27.39
N PRO A 47 -1.36 11.70 -28.21
CA PRO A 47 -1.81 12.99 -27.72
C PRO A 47 -2.90 12.85 -26.66
N GLY A 48 -2.85 13.69 -25.63
CA GLY A 48 -3.76 13.65 -24.48
C GLY A 48 -3.25 12.84 -23.29
N PHE A 49 -2.07 12.20 -23.39
CA PHE A 49 -1.35 11.66 -22.25
C PHE A 49 0.04 12.28 -22.12
N THR A 50 0.47 12.51 -20.89
CA THR A 50 1.82 12.96 -20.58
C THR A 50 2.80 11.78 -20.55
N PRO A 51 4.11 12.00 -20.75
CA PRO A 51 5.13 10.95 -20.62
C PRO A 51 5.06 10.22 -19.27
N LYS A 52 4.77 10.95 -18.19
CA LYS A 52 4.59 10.37 -16.85
C LYS A 52 3.40 9.41 -16.81
N GLN A 53 2.24 9.81 -17.34
CA GLN A 53 1.05 8.95 -17.35
C GLN A 53 1.29 7.66 -18.13
N LEU A 54 1.97 7.74 -19.27
CA LEU A 54 2.28 6.59 -20.11
C LEU A 54 3.26 5.63 -19.42
N ARG A 55 4.31 6.18 -18.81
CA ARG A 55 5.28 5.42 -18.03
C ARG A 55 4.62 4.72 -16.84
N ASP A 56 3.84 5.46 -16.07
CA ASP A 56 3.16 4.93 -14.88
C ASP A 56 2.12 3.88 -15.29
N ARG A 57 1.40 4.07 -16.41
CA ARG A 57 0.47 3.08 -16.97
C ARG A 57 1.20 1.79 -17.35
N TRP A 58 2.35 1.90 -18.02
CA TRP A 58 3.14 0.75 -18.40
C TRP A 58 3.64 -0.04 -17.19
N HIS A 59 4.37 0.61 -16.28
CA HIS A 59 5.00 -0.07 -15.15
C HIS A 59 3.98 -0.64 -14.16
N ASN A 60 2.82 0.00 -13.99
CA ASN A 60 1.83 -0.48 -13.02
C ASN A 60 0.84 -1.51 -13.61
N TYR A 61 0.55 -1.46 -14.91
CA TYR A 61 -0.58 -2.23 -15.46
C TYR A 61 -0.32 -3.00 -16.76
N LEU A 62 0.65 -2.62 -17.60
CA LEU A 62 0.79 -3.22 -18.95
C LEU A 62 2.07 -4.02 -19.14
N SER A 63 3.09 -3.76 -18.33
CA SER A 63 4.37 -4.46 -18.38
C SER A 63 4.14 -5.98 -18.24
N PRO A 64 4.69 -6.81 -19.15
CA PRO A 64 4.60 -8.27 -19.04
C PRO A 64 5.24 -8.84 -17.78
N LYS A 65 6.11 -8.06 -17.12
CA LYS A 65 6.74 -8.44 -15.84
C LYS A 65 5.74 -8.39 -14.68
N ASN A 66 4.57 -7.78 -14.86
CA ASN A 66 3.59 -7.65 -13.79
C ASN A 66 2.76 -8.93 -13.69
N SER A 67 2.65 -9.46 -12.47
CA SER A 67 1.75 -10.55 -12.14
C SER A 67 0.33 -10.00 -11.91
N PHE A 68 -0.63 -10.57 -12.63
CA PHE A 68 -2.06 -10.31 -12.47
C PHE A 68 -2.77 -11.42 -11.67
N GLU A 69 -2.01 -12.37 -11.14
CA GLU A 69 -2.55 -13.45 -10.31
C GLU A 69 -3.11 -12.91 -8.99
N PRO A 70 -4.07 -13.61 -8.36
CA PRO A 70 -4.53 -13.29 -7.02
C PRO A 70 -3.35 -13.20 -6.03
N TRP A 71 -3.51 -12.39 -4.99
CA TRP A 71 -2.52 -12.32 -3.90
C TRP A 71 -2.52 -13.63 -3.12
N THR A 72 -1.34 -14.19 -2.87
CA THR A 72 -1.21 -15.38 -2.01
C THR A 72 -1.00 -14.98 -0.55
N ASP A 73 -1.31 -15.90 0.35
CA ASP A 73 -1.09 -15.69 1.79
C ASP A 73 0.40 -15.48 2.12
N GLU A 74 1.31 -16.08 1.36
CA GLU A 74 2.76 -15.88 1.48
C GLU A 74 3.17 -14.47 1.07
N GLU A 75 2.63 -13.96 -0.04
CA GLU A 75 2.89 -12.58 -0.47
C GLU A 75 2.37 -11.58 0.57
N ASP A 76 1.17 -11.81 1.10
CA ASP A 76 0.57 -10.96 2.14
C ASP A 76 1.43 -10.94 3.41
N LYS A 77 1.94 -12.11 3.85
CA LYS A 77 2.87 -12.19 4.99
C LYS A 77 4.14 -11.37 4.76
N ILE A 78 4.74 -11.49 3.57
CA ILE A 78 5.94 -10.72 3.21
C ILE A 78 5.63 -9.21 3.24
N ILE A 79 4.48 -8.79 2.71
CA ILE A 79 4.09 -7.37 2.73
C ILE A 79 3.98 -6.88 4.18
N VAL A 80 3.26 -7.58 5.04
CA VAL A 80 3.07 -7.18 6.43
C VAL A 80 4.42 -7.10 7.15
N GLU A 81 5.25 -8.14 7.04
CA GLU A 81 6.58 -8.18 7.64
C GLU A 81 7.45 -6.99 7.20
N LYS A 82 7.57 -6.76 5.89
CA LYS A 82 8.44 -5.72 5.35
C LYS A 82 7.91 -4.32 5.58
N VAL A 83 6.59 -4.14 5.70
CA VAL A 83 6.00 -2.86 6.13
C VAL A 83 6.29 -2.59 7.60
N LEU A 84 6.24 -3.60 8.47
CA LEU A 84 6.62 -3.45 9.88
C LEU A 84 8.13 -3.16 10.04
N GLU A 85 8.97 -3.75 9.19
CA GLU A 85 10.43 -3.56 9.23
C GLU A 85 10.88 -2.22 8.63
N PHE A 86 10.33 -1.83 7.47
CA PHE A 86 10.83 -0.71 6.67
C PHE A 86 9.85 0.46 6.52
N GLY A 87 8.63 0.35 7.04
CA GLY A 87 7.56 1.31 6.84
C GLY A 87 7.07 1.35 5.38
N THR A 88 6.63 2.52 4.91
CA THR A 88 6.01 2.68 3.57
C THR A 88 7.01 2.81 2.42
N LYS A 89 8.14 2.09 2.48
CA LYS A 89 9.19 2.09 1.44
C LYS A 89 8.80 1.15 0.29
N TRP A 90 7.69 1.44 -0.39
CA TRP A 90 7.06 0.54 -1.37
C TRP A 90 7.99 0.06 -2.49
N SER A 91 8.81 0.95 -3.04
CA SER A 91 9.74 0.58 -4.11
C SER A 91 10.80 -0.39 -3.60
N TYR A 92 11.26 -0.26 -2.35
CA TYR A 92 12.17 -1.23 -1.73
C TYR A 92 11.47 -2.55 -1.44
N ILE A 93 10.27 -2.51 -0.86
CA ILE A 93 9.46 -3.72 -0.58
C ILE A 93 9.16 -4.49 -1.87
N SER A 94 8.96 -3.79 -3.00
CA SER A 94 8.72 -4.42 -4.30
C SER A 94 9.87 -5.33 -4.77
N SER A 95 11.09 -5.12 -4.28
CA SER A 95 12.22 -5.99 -4.59
C SER A 95 12.08 -7.42 -4.01
N PHE A 96 11.27 -7.59 -2.97
CA PHE A 96 11.00 -8.89 -2.33
C PHE A 96 9.86 -9.66 -2.98
N LEU A 97 9.04 -8.99 -3.81
CA LEU A 97 7.83 -9.56 -4.42
C LEU A 97 7.95 -9.49 -5.94
N LYS A 98 8.51 -10.56 -6.53
CA LYS A 98 8.74 -10.62 -7.99
C LYS A 98 7.42 -10.47 -8.74
N GLY A 99 7.40 -9.51 -9.66
CA GLY A 99 6.25 -9.23 -10.51
C GLY A 99 5.12 -8.46 -9.83
N ARG A 100 5.27 -8.03 -8.58
CA ARG A 100 4.33 -7.10 -7.94
C ARG A 100 4.91 -5.68 -7.97
N PRO A 101 4.33 -4.75 -8.75
CA PRO A 101 4.80 -3.37 -8.73
C PRO A 101 4.47 -2.71 -7.38
N ASP A 102 5.28 -1.74 -6.99
CA ASP A 102 5.16 -0.99 -5.74
C ASP A 102 3.76 -0.40 -5.50
N ASN A 103 3.11 0.08 -6.56
CA ASN A 103 1.74 0.58 -6.49
C ASN A 103 0.72 -0.51 -6.11
N SER A 104 0.88 -1.73 -6.62
CA SER A 104 0.00 -2.86 -6.27
C SER A 104 0.18 -3.29 -4.82
N ILE A 105 1.42 -3.29 -4.33
CA ILE A 105 1.74 -3.61 -2.92
C ILE A 105 1.11 -2.58 -1.98
N LYS A 106 1.34 -1.29 -2.24
CA LYS A 106 0.71 -0.20 -1.49
C LYS A 106 -0.82 -0.32 -1.49
N ASN A 107 -1.42 -0.66 -2.63
CA ASN A 107 -2.86 -0.84 -2.72
C ASN A 107 -3.34 -2.04 -1.90
N ARG A 108 -2.64 -3.18 -1.97
CA ARG A 108 -2.95 -4.39 -1.18
C ARG A 108 -2.88 -4.11 0.32
N TRP A 109 -1.85 -3.40 0.76
CA TRP A 109 -1.71 -2.95 2.14
C TRP A 109 -2.89 -2.10 2.59
N ASN A 110 -3.17 -1.00 1.87
CA ASN A 110 -4.19 -0.04 2.30
C ASN A 110 -5.63 -0.55 2.15
N SER A 111 -5.88 -1.50 1.24
CA SER A 111 -7.24 -1.98 0.97
C SER A 111 -7.63 -3.20 1.81
N VAL A 112 -6.64 -4.00 2.23
CA VAL A 112 -6.90 -5.30 2.88
C VAL A 112 -6.01 -5.50 4.10
N LEU A 113 -4.68 -5.48 3.92
CA LEU A 113 -3.77 -6.00 4.95
C LEU A 113 -3.67 -5.12 6.18
N LYS A 114 -3.78 -3.79 6.04
CA LYS A 114 -3.72 -2.88 7.20
C LYS A 114 -4.81 -3.23 8.22
N ASN A 115 -6.04 -3.44 7.75
CA ASN A 115 -7.17 -3.78 8.63
C ASN A 115 -7.09 -5.23 9.10
N ASP A 116 -6.76 -6.18 8.20
CA ASP A 116 -6.63 -7.60 8.58
C ASP A 116 -5.53 -7.82 9.62
N TYR A 117 -4.42 -7.09 9.54
CA TYR A 117 -3.36 -7.12 10.56
C TYR A 117 -3.83 -6.54 11.90
N MET A 118 -4.68 -5.52 11.89
CA MET A 118 -5.24 -4.93 13.12
C MET A 118 -6.22 -5.86 13.82
N GLU A 119 -7.03 -6.59 13.07
CA GLU A 119 -7.99 -7.54 13.62
C GLU A 119 -7.34 -8.88 13.99
N HIS A 120 -6.36 -9.32 13.22
CA HIS A 120 -5.75 -10.65 13.34
C HIS A 120 -4.21 -10.62 13.32
N PRO A 121 -3.54 -9.89 14.24
CA PRO A 121 -2.07 -9.79 14.25
C PRO A 121 -1.37 -11.16 14.37
N GLN A 122 -2.01 -12.12 15.04
CA GLN A 122 -1.52 -13.50 15.20
C GLN A 122 -1.38 -14.28 13.88
N LYS A 123 -2.11 -13.88 12.82
CA LYS A 123 -1.98 -14.48 11.49
C LYS A 123 -0.57 -14.24 10.90
N TYR A 124 0.09 -13.18 11.34
CA TYR A 124 1.37 -12.70 10.87
C TYR A 124 2.50 -12.88 11.91
N SER A 125 2.18 -13.36 13.12
CA SER A 125 3.08 -13.32 14.29
C SER A 125 4.16 -14.41 14.36
N ARG A 126 4.20 -15.38 13.43
CA ARG A 126 5.20 -16.47 13.46
C ARG A 126 6.59 -16.10 12.95
N ILE A 127 6.85 -14.85 12.57
CA ILE A 127 8.07 -14.47 11.84
C ILE A 127 8.98 -13.52 12.63
N ILE A 128 8.53 -12.98 13.77
CA ILE A 128 9.43 -12.22 14.65
C ILE A 128 9.99 -13.19 15.67
N ALA A 129 11.28 -13.53 15.54
CA ALA A 129 12.00 -14.18 16.63
C ALA A 129 11.78 -13.34 17.91
N PRO A 130 11.43 -13.95 19.06
CA PRO A 130 11.24 -13.22 20.31
C PRO A 130 12.56 -12.52 20.68
N GLY A 131 12.68 -11.23 20.34
CA GLY A 131 13.91 -10.47 20.45
C GLY A 131 14.02 -9.21 19.57
N GLN A 132 13.15 -9.01 18.58
CA GLN A 132 13.20 -7.82 17.68
C GLN A 132 12.04 -6.84 17.80
N ILE A 133 11.05 -7.10 18.66
CA ILE A 133 10.12 -6.06 19.08
C ILE A 133 10.80 -5.34 20.24
N ALA A 134 11.32 -4.13 19.98
CA ALA A 134 11.55 -3.18 21.06
C ALA A 134 10.20 -2.98 21.75
N GLN A 135 10.07 -3.52 22.95
CA GLN A 135 8.95 -3.23 23.83
C GLN A 135 8.89 -1.71 23.97
N PRO A 136 7.73 -1.04 23.81
CA PRO A 136 7.61 0.30 24.34
C PRO A 136 7.79 0.16 25.85
N GLU A 137 8.91 0.66 26.36
CA GLU A 137 9.14 0.82 27.80
C GLU A 137 7.96 1.65 28.33
N VAL A 138 6.96 1.00 28.92
CA VAL A 138 5.95 1.70 29.68
C VAL A 138 6.66 2.29 30.89
N SER A 139 7.01 3.56 30.80
CA SER A 139 7.61 4.31 31.90
C SER A 139 6.72 4.16 33.13
N SER A 140 7.28 3.62 34.19
CA SER A 140 6.59 3.07 35.37
C SER A 140 6.15 4.14 36.37
N ASP A 141 5.82 5.35 35.92
CA ASP A 141 5.61 6.51 36.80
C ASP A 141 4.14 6.82 37.12
N PHE A 142 3.23 5.83 37.11
CA PHE A 142 1.85 6.07 37.59
C PHE A 142 1.35 5.05 38.62
N ALA A 143 1.63 5.42 39.87
CA ALA A 143 0.82 5.22 41.09
C ALA A 143 0.66 3.81 41.68
N MET A 144 1.39 3.62 42.78
CA MET A 144 0.97 2.89 43.98
C MET A 144 -0.48 3.20 44.39
N ASN A 145 -1.30 2.16 44.52
CA ASN A 145 -2.06 1.78 45.73
C ASN A 145 -3.39 1.07 45.39
N GLY A 146 -3.53 -0.17 45.86
CA GLY A 146 -4.83 -0.83 45.96
C GLY A 146 -4.76 -2.36 45.90
N SER A 147 -4.70 -3.00 47.07
CA SER A 147 -4.92 -4.46 47.22
C SER A 147 -6.21 -4.90 46.56
N ILE A 148 -6.15 -5.87 45.63
CA ILE A 148 -7.28 -6.74 45.27
C ILE A 148 -6.78 -8.18 45.14
N SER A 149 -7.53 -9.09 45.75
CA SER A 149 -7.28 -10.52 45.93
C SER A 149 -7.23 -11.34 44.62
N PRO A 150 -6.67 -12.57 44.64
CA PRO A 150 -6.46 -13.37 43.43
C PRO A 150 -7.73 -14.15 43.07
N GLY A 151 -8.31 -13.83 41.91
CA GLY A 151 -9.40 -14.61 41.35
C GLY A 151 -10.24 -13.85 40.33
N HIS A 152 -9.70 -13.57 39.16
CA HIS A 152 -10.49 -13.39 37.93
C HIS A 152 -9.59 -13.48 36.69
N GLN A 153 -10.03 -14.28 35.72
CA GLN A 153 -9.43 -14.39 34.38
C GLN A 153 -9.64 -13.06 33.65
N VAL A 154 -8.57 -12.38 33.25
CA VAL A 154 -8.65 -11.18 32.42
C VAL A 154 -8.44 -11.58 30.97
N THR A 155 -9.53 -11.80 30.23
CA THR A 155 -9.52 -11.66 28.76
C THR A 155 -9.79 -10.20 28.44
N GLN A 156 -8.75 -9.39 28.28
CA GLN A 156 -8.88 -8.07 27.68
C GLN A 156 -8.20 -8.08 26.31
N SER A 157 -9.03 -8.11 25.26
CA SER A 157 -8.64 -7.62 23.94
C SER A 157 -8.19 -6.18 24.10
N VAL A 158 -6.87 -5.97 24.08
CA VAL A 158 -6.27 -4.65 23.95
C VAL A 158 -6.65 -4.10 22.58
N LYS A 159 -7.65 -3.21 22.54
CA LYS A 159 -7.89 -2.36 21.38
C LYS A 159 -6.69 -1.43 21.27
N LEU A 160 -5.76 -1.75 20.36
CA LEU A 160 -4.69 -0.83 20.00
C LEU A 160 -5.32 0.33 19.24
N ASP A 161 -5.30 1.51 19.88
CA ASP A 161 -5.84 2.77 19.38
C ASP A 161 -5.25 3.08 17.99
N GLU A 162 -6.08 3.49 17.03
CA GLU A 162 -5.69 3.85 15.65
C GLU A 162 -4.56 4.90 15.64
N ARG A 163 -4.46 5.73 16.69
CA ARG A 163 -3.37 6.70 16.89
C ARG A 163 -2.00 6.05 17.10
N PHE A 164 -1.94 4.81 17.58
CA PHE A 164 -0.69 4.09 17.80
C PHE A 164 -0.04 3.66 16.48
N ILE A 165 -0.82 3.34 15.43
CA ILE A 165 -0.26 2.91 14.14
C ILE A 165 0.31 4.09 13.36
N GLU A 166 -0.41 5.21 13.32
CA GLU A 166 0.09 6.43 12.66
C GLU A 166 1.33 6.93 13.39
N HIS A 167 1.32 6.94 14.73
CA HIS A 167 2.47 7.35 15.51
C HIS A 167 3.64 6.35 15.45
N PHE A 168 3.37 5.03 15.40
CA PHE A 168 4.38 3.98 15.25
C PHE A 168 5.12 4.11 13.92
N PHE A 169 4.41 4.32 12.80
CA PHE A 169 5.06 4.53 11.51
C PHE A 169 5.71 5.91 11.38
N ASP A 170 5.27 6.92 12.14
CA ASP A 170 5.92 8.23 12.23
C ASP A 170 7.16 8.26 13.15
N THR A 171 7.32 7.29 14.05
CA THR A 171 8.46 7.18 14.98
C THR A 171 9.60 6.29 14.49
N ILE A 172 9.46 5.60 13.35
CA ILE A 172 10.57 4.87 12.74
C ILE A 172 11.55 5.90 12.14
N PRO A 173 12.84 5.90 12.54
CA PRO A 173 13.81 6.88 12.07
C PRO A 173 13.92 6.86 10.55
N LYS A 174 13.66 8.02 9.94
CA LYS A 174 13.87 8.27 8.51
C LYS A 174 15.37 8.41 8.27
N ASN A 175 16.05 7.29 8.01
CA ASN A 175 17.40 7.31 7.44
C ASN A 175 17.37 7.78 5.98
#